data_AF-A0A7X1L9F1-F1
#
_entry.id   AF-A0A7X1L9F1-F1
#
_cell.length_a   1.000
_cell.length_b   1.000
_cell.length_c   1.000
_cell.angle_alpha   90.00
_cell.angle_beta   90.00
_cell.angle_gamma   90.00
#
_symmetry.space_group_name_H-M   'P 1'
#
loop_
_entity.id
_entity.type
_entity.pdbx_description
1 polymer ?
#
loop_
_entity_poly.entity_id
_entity_poly.type
_entity_poly.pdbx_seq_one_letter_code
_entity_poly.pdbx_strand_id
1 'polypeptide(L)'
;MKRILILAFMFFILTGCFAEPSKQAYEKGCGPFPDNYEETIKGYLKTDLYNADSLKNFTVNKPPEKKILDIDYRPVHLSKGQEVWECYIVFDAKGRDGKYIRDFHVVWMRHNRIVAYDFKKIDLGYKLKHRRKDTSAPPVETPGETTDKESAK
;
A
#
# COMPACT_ATOMS: atom_id res chain seq x y z
N MET A 1 11.58 54.72 -20.40
CA MET A 1 11.03 54.20 -19.13
C MET A 1 10.00 53.07 -19.31
N LYS A 2 9.02 53.16 -20.23
CA LYS A 2 8.00 52.10 -20.44
C LYS A 2 8.55 50.70 -20.79
N ARG A 3 9.68 50.60 -21.49
CA ARG A 3 10.32 49.32 -21.86
C ARG A 3 10.96 48.57 -20.68
N ILE A 4 11.42 49.30 -19.67
CA ILE A 4 12.05 48.71 -18.47
C ILE A 4 10.99 48.06 -17.57
N LEU A 5 9.80 48.66 -17.53
CA LEU A 5 8.67 48.17 -16.71
C LEU A 5 8.10 46.85 -17.26
N ILE A 6 8.10 46.68 -18.58
CA ILE A 6 7.67 45.43 -19.25
C ILE A 6 8.68 44.30 -18.98
N LEU A 7 9.99 44.61 -19.01
CA LEU A 7 11.04 43.63 -18.70
C LEU A 7 11.00 43.18 -17.23
N ALA A 8 10.76 44.09 -16.29
CA ALA A 8 10.62 43.76 -14.87
C ALA A 8 9.39 42.88 -14.60
N PHE A 9 8.27 43.15 -15.29
CA PHE A 9 7.05 42.35 -15.17
C PHE A 9 7.24 40.94 -15.76
N MET A 10 7.98 40.81 -16.86
CA MET A 10 8.26 39.52 -17.49
C MET A 10 9.17 38.63 -16.63
N PHE A 11 10.14 39.20 -15.91
CA PHE A 11 10.95 38.45 -14.94
C PHE A 11 10.13 37.94 -13.74
N PHE A 12 9.13 38.70 -13.28
CA PHE A 12 8.26 38.29 -12.17
C PHE A 12 7.38 37.08 -12.50
N ILE A 13 6.96 36.95 -13.76
CA ILE A 13 6.16 35.79 -14.24
C ILE A 13 7.04 34.53 -14.33
N LEU A 14 8.33 34.68 -14.66
CA LEU A 14 9.26 33.55 -14.81
C LEU A 14 9.70 32.93 -13.47
N THR A 15 9.69 33.70 -12.37
CA THR A 15 10.04 33.18 -11.03
C THR A 15 8.90 32.46 -10.32
N GLY A 16 7.67 32.49 -10.86
CA GLY A 16 6.47 31.91 -10.26
C GLY A 16 6.31 30.39 -10.38
N CYS A 17 7.21 29.69 -11.08
CA CYS A 17 7.10 28.24 -11.31
C CYS A 17 8.08 27.38 -10.48
N PHE A 18 8.63 27.89 -9.38
CA PHE A 18 9.21 27.01 -8.36
C PHE A 18 8.08 26.47 -7.48
N ALA A 19 7.36 25.47 -7.99
CA ALA A 19 6.58 24.59 -7.16
C ALA A 19 7.55 23.92 -6.17
N GLU A 20 7.47 24.30 -4.90
CA GLU A 20 8.28 23.76 -3.82
C GLU A 20 8.20 22.22 -3.91
N PRO A 21 9.32 21.47 -4.02
CA PRO A 21 9.28 20.03 -3.99
C PRO A 21 8.59 19.63 -2.69
N SER A 22 7.53 18.83 -2.78
CA SER A 22 6.62 18.57 -1.68
C SER A 22 7.41 18.17 -0.42
N LYS A 23 7.41 19.03 0.60
CA LYS A 23 8.10 18.81 1.89
C LYS A 23 7.77 17.43 2.51
N GLN A 24 6.60 16.87 2.17
CA GLN A 24 6.15 15.52 2.53
C GLN A 24 7.08 14.37 2.11
N ALA A 25 7.90 14.54 1.06
CA ALA A 25 8.87 13.52 0.66
C ALA A 25 9.97 13.30 1.72
N TYR A 26 10.26 14.32 2.55
CA TYR A 26 11.31 14.30 3.57
C TYR A 26 10.77 14.12 5.00
N GLU A 27 9.47 14.27 5.21
CA GLU A 27 8.86 14.02 6.51
C GLU A 27 9.08 12.55 6.91
N LYS A 28 9.44 12.31 8.18
CA LYS A 28 9.68 10.95 8.67
C LYS A 28 8.38 10.22 9.03
N GLY A 29 7.39 10.96 9.54
CA GLY A 29 6.11 10.41 9.98
C GLY A 29 5.21 9.98 8.82
N CYS A 30 4.31 9.03 9.09
CA CYS A 30 3.28 8.57 8.15
C CYS A 30 2.00 9.41 8.18
N GLY A 31 1.91 10.41 9.07
CA GLY A 31 0.68 11.16 9.32
C GLY A 31 -0.31 10.40 10.22
N PRO A 32 -1.55 10.91 10.35
CA PRO A 32 -2.60 10.27 11.14
C PRO A 32 -3.01 8.91 10.58
N PHE A 33 -3.74 8.12 11.36
CA PHE A 33 -4.35 6.88 10.88
C PHE A 33 -5.32 7.19 9.72
N PRO A 34 -5.36 6.38 8.65
CA PRO A 34 -6.16 6.67 7.47
C PRO A 34 -7.61 6.22 7.66
N ASP A 35 -8.49 7.08 8.20
CA ASP A 35 -9.86 6.71 8.61
C ASP A 35 -10.79 6.15 7.50
N ASN A 36 -10.44 6.27 6.21
CA ASN A 36 -11.20 5.74 5.07
C ASN A 36 -10.31 4.96 4.07
N TYR A 37 -9.35 4.19 4.59
CA TYR A 37 -8.38 3.48 3.74
C TYR A 37 -9.03 2.53 2.73
N GLU A 38 -10.11 1.83 3.09
CA GLU A 38 -10.76 0.89 2.16
C GLU A 38 -11.32 1.58 0.92
N GLU A 39 -12.05 2.67 1.10
CA GLU A 39 -12.64 3.44 0.00
C GLU A 39 -11.55 4.07 -0.86
N THR A 40 -10.49 4.58 -0.23
CA THR A 40 -9.33 5.15 -0.92
C THR A 40 -8.65 4.09 -1.80
N ILE A 41 -8.46 2.87 -1.27
CA ILE A 41 -7.87 1.76 -2.02
C ILE A 41 -8.77 1.31 -3.16
N LYS A 42 -10.09 1.14 -2.91
CA LYS A 42 -11.05 0.80 -3.97
C LYS A 42 -11.09 1.87 -5.06
N GLY A 43 -11.03 3.15 -4.69
CA GLY A 43 -10.97 4.27 -5.63
C GLY A 43 -9.73 4.22 -6.50
N TYR A 44 -8.55 4.00 -5.89
CA TYR A 44 -7.31 3.81 -6.62
C TYR A 44 -7.35 2.61 -7.57
N LEU A 45 -7.83 1.46 -7.10
CA LEU A 45 -7.99 0.24 -7.90
C LEU A 45 -8.86 0.47 -9.14
N LYS A 46 -9.96 1.21 -9.01
CA LYS A 46 -10.82 1.55 -10.15
C LYS A 46 -10.11 2.40 -11.20
N THR A 47 -9.06 3.14 -10.84
CA THR A 47 -8.27 3.91 -11.80
C THR A 47 -7.13 3.13 -12.45
N ASP A 48 -6.61 2.10 -11.77
CA ASP A 48 -5.42 1.36 -12.21
C ASP A 48 -5.76 0.02 -12.92
N LEU A 49 -6.89 -0.61 -12.54
CA LEU A 49 -7.31 -1.87 -13.14
C LEU A 49 -7.76 -1.70 -14.59
N TYR A 50 -7.36 -2.64 -15.46
CA TYR A 50 -7.74 -2.65 -16.87
C TYR A 50 -9.27 -2.70 -17.08
N ASN A 51 -9.99 -3.41 -16.20
CA ASN A 51 -11.44 -3.48 -16.19
C ASN A 51 -11.95 -3.03 -14.81
N ALA A 52 -12.03 -1.73 -14.56
CA ALA A 52 -12.37 -1.14 -13.27
C ALA A 52 -13.65 -1.72 -12.63
N ASP A 53 -14.71 -1.87 -13.43
CA ASP A 53 -16.02 -2.36 -12.97
C ASP A 53 -16.04 -3.85 -12.61
N SER A 54 -14.95 -4.56 -12.91
CA SER A 54 -14.83 -5.98 -12.57
C SER A 54 -14.35 -6.23 -11.14
N LEU A 55 -13.96 -5.19 -10.40
CA LEU A 55 -13.48 -5.33 -9.02
C LEU A 55 -14.56 -5.96 -8.12
N LYS A 56 -14.26 -7.13 -7.55
CA LYS A 56 -15.13 -7.81 -6.60
C LYS A 56 -14.32 -8.56 -5.55
N ASN A 57 -15.00 -9.05 -4.51
CA ASN A 57 -14.38 -9.82 -3.41
C ASN A 57 -13.20 -9.08 -2.75
N PHE A 58 -13.26 -7.75 -2.73
CA PHE A 58 -12.24 -6.94 -2.07
C PHE A 58 -12.27 -7.19 -0.58
N THR A 59 -11.12 -7.50 0.00
CA THR A 59 -10.93 -7.75 1.42
C THR A 59 -9.62 -7.16 1.87
N VAL A 60 -9.62 -6.49 3.02
CA VAL A 60 -8.40 -6.10 3.71
C VAL A 60 -8.05 -7.21 4.69
N ASN A 61 -7.09 -8.05 4.33
CA ASN A 61 -6.65 -9.17 5.18
C ASN A 61 -6.01 -8.68 6.49
N LYS A 62 -5.40 -7.51 6.44
CA LYS A 62 -4.74 -6.91 7.59
C LYS A 62 -4.92 -5.40 7.56
N PRO A 63 -5.52 -4.78 8.60
CA PRO A 63 -5.75 -3.35 8.64
C PRO A 63 -4.43 -2.58 8.65
N PRO A 64 -4.46 -1.27 8.35
CA PRO A 64 -3.25 -0.45 8.31
C PRO A 64 -2.48 -0.49 9.63
N GLU A 65 -1.23 -0.96 9.56
CA GLU A 65 -0.29 -0.92 10.67
C GLU A 65 0.84 0.04 10.36
N LYS A 66 1.29 0.76 11.39
CA LYS A 66 2.50 1.57 11.26
C LYS A 66 3.71 0.67 11.07
N LYS A 67 4.50 0.93 10.03
CA LYS A 67 5.78 0.28 9.77
C LYS A 67 6.86 1.31 9.50
N ILE A 68 8.08 1.02 9.94
CA ILE A 68 9.28 1.76 9.58
C ILE A 68 9.97 0.98 8.47
N LEU A 69 10.31 1.66 7.38
CA LEU A 69 10.96 1.02 6.24
C LEU A 69 12.41 0.66 6.57
N ASP A 70 12.78 -0.57 6.27
CA ASP A 70 14.11 -1.15 6.49
C ASP A 70 15.06 -0.93 5.31
N ILE A 71 14.50 -0.62 4.12
CA ILE A 71 15.24 -0.40 2.87
C ILE A 71 14.69 0.81 2.11
N ASP A 72 15.50 1.32 1.17
CA ASP A 72 15.07 2.35 0.22
C ASP A 72 14.25 1.75 -0.92
N TYR A 73 13.03 2.24 -1.09
CA TYR A 73 12.14 1.91 -2.18
C TYR A 73 12.15 3.05 -3.22
N ARG A 74 13.21 3.04 -4.02
CA ARG A 74 13.46 4.02 -5.09
C ARG A 74 12.27 4.26 -6.05
N PRO A 75 11.50 3.24 -6.48
CA PRO A 75 10.41 3.46 -7.44
C PRO A 75 9.28 4.38 -6.92
N VAL A 76 9.14 4.49 -5.60
CA VAL A 76 8.06 5.24 -4.94
C VAL A 76 8.59 6.33 -4.01
N HIS A 77 9.86 6.71 -4.17
CA HIS A 77 10.54 7.75 -3.39
C HIS A 77 10.39 7.59 -1.86
N LEU A 78 10.35 6.34 -1.39
CA LEU A 78 10.35 6.05 0.04
C LEU A 78 11.76 5.62 0.47
N SER A 79 12.28 6.29 1.48
CA SER A 79 13.63 6.04 2.00
C SER A 79 13.57 5.22 3.28
N LYS A 80 14.65 4.50 3.55
CA LYS A 80 14.87 3.78 4.80
C LYS A 80 14.67 4.72 6.00
N GLY A 81 13.97 4.22 7.02
CA GLY A 81 13.68 4.97 8.24
C GLY A 81 12.45 5.87 8.18
N GLN A 82 11.78 5.99 7.03
CA GLN A 82 10.45 6.63 6.96
C GLN A 82 9.36 5.69 7.47
N GLU A 83 8.31 6.30 8.04
CA GLU A 83 7.10 5.62 8.49
C GLU A 83 6.06 5.56 7.37
N VAL A 84 5.39 4.42 7.27
CA VAL A 84 4.21 4.19 6.42
C VAL A 84 3.12 3.48 7.19
N TRP A 85 1.88 3.67 6.77
CA TRP A 85 0.78 2.78 7.10
C TRP A 85 0.74 1.66 6.07
N GLU A 86 1.01 0.43 6.48
CA GLU A 86 1.02 -0.76 5.63
C GLU A 86 -0.24 -1.59 5.85
N CYS A 87 -0.95 -1.91 4.78
CA CYS A 87 -2.07 -2.86 4.81
C CYS A 87 -1.96 -3.88 3.68
N TYR A 88 -2.70 -4.97 3.81
CA TYR A 88 -2.68 -6.08 2.86
C TYR A 88 -4.08 -6.31 2.34
N ILE A 89 -4.22 -6.35 1.01
CA ILE A 89 -5.50 -6.49 0.34
C ILE A 89 -5.52 -7.72 -0.56
N VAL A 90 -6.72 -8.24 -0.77
CA VAL A 90 -7.03 -9.27 -1.74
C VAL A 90 -8.27 -8.83 -2.51
N PHE A 91 -8.30 -9.05 -3.82
CA PHE A 91 -9.50 -8.87 -4.62
C PHE A 91 -9.46 -9.74 -5.88
N ASP A 92 -10.60 -9.84 -6.55
CA ASP A 92 -10.70 -10.42 -7.88
C ASP A 92 -10.97 -9.32 -8.90
N ALA A 93 -10.24 -9.33 -10.02
CA ALA A 93 -10.46 -8.42 -11.14
C ALA A 93 -10.23 -9.14 -12.48
N LYS A 94 -10.84 -8.63 -13.55
CA LYS A 94 -10.62 -9.13 -14.91
C LYS A 94 -9.31 -8.60 -15.47
N GLY A 95 -8.43 -9.51 -15.86
CA GLY A 95 -7.23 -9.20 -16.62
C GLY A 95 -7.54 -8.77 -18.06
N ARG A 96 -6.48 -8.50 -18.83
CA ARG A 96 -6.60 -8.11 -20.25
C ARG A 96 -7.25 -9.17 -21.13
N ASP A 97 -7.14 -10.44 -20.73
CA ASP A 97 -7.75 -11.60 -21.38
C ASP A 97 -9.22 -11.81 -20.98
N GLY A 98 -9.78 -10.94 -20.14
CA GLY A 98 -11.16 -11.01 -19.66
C GLY A 98 -11.41 -12.04 -18.55
N LYS A 99 -10.39 -12.81 -18.13
CA LYS A 99 -10.51 -13.77 -17.05
C LYS A 99 -10.35 -13.11 -15.70
N TYR A 100 -11.10 -13.60 -14.71
CA TYR A 100 -10.91 -13.17 -13.33
C TYR A 100 -9.64 -13.79 -12.75
N ILE A 101 -8.82 -12.93 -12.15
CA ILE A 101 -7.63 -13.32 -11.41
C ILE A 101 -7.78 -12.76 -10.00
N ARG A 102 -7.49 -13.60 -9.01
CA ARG A 102 -7.41 -13.19 -7.61
C ARG A 102 -6.00 -12.70 -7.32
N ASP A 103 -5.87 -11.47 -6.88
CA ASP A 103 -4.59 -10.84 -6.64
C ASP A 103 -4.41 -10.42 -5.18
N PHE A 104 -3.16 -10.34 -4.72
CA PHE A 104 -2.78 -9.95 -3.37
C PHE A 104 -1.76 -8.83 -3.43
N HIS A 105 -2.07 -7.72 -2.76
CA HIS A 105 -1.20 -6.56 -2.77
C HIS A 105 -0.93 -6.02 -1.37
N VAL A 106 0.24 -5.40 -1.25
CA VAL A 106 0.59 -4.57 -0.12
C VAL A 106 0.39 -3.12 -0.54
N VAL A 107 -0.30 -2.35 0.30
CA VAL A 107 -0.54 -0.94 0.08
C VAL A 107 0.16 -0.15 1.19
N TRP A 108 0.93 0.86 0.78
CA TRP A 108 1.51 1.82 1.71
C TRP A 108 0.84 3.17 1.58
N MET A 109 0.51 3.75 2.73
CA MET A 109 -0.12 5.04 2.84
C MET A 109 0.70 5.99 3.72
N ARG A 110 0.74 7.26 3.33
CA ARG A 110 1.27 8.36 4.15
C ARG A 110 0.37 9.57 3.98
N HIS A 111 0.12 10.30 5.07
CA HIS A 111 -0.67 11.53 5.05
C HIS A 111 -2.03 11.35 4.35
N ASN A 112 -2.73 10.24 4.68
CA ASN A 112 -4.01 9.83 4.11
C ASN A 112 -4.03 9.66 2.57
N ARG A 113 -2.87 9.33 1.98
CA ARG A 113 -2.73 9.06 0.55
C ARG A 113 -1.98 7.74 0.33
N ILE A 114 -2.36 7.01 -0.71
CA ILE A 114 -1.60 5.85 -1.19
C ILE A 114 -0.32 6.36 -1.82
N VAL A 115 0.82 5.96 -1.28
CA VAL A 115 2.15 6.34 -1.78
C VAL A 115 2.82 5.22 -2.55
N ALA A 116 2.41 3.97 -2.30
CA ALA A 116 2.86 2.83 -3.06
C ALA A 116 1.77 1.78 -3.12
N TYR A 117 1.66 1.17 -4.29
CA TYR A 117 0.75 0.10 -4.58
C TYR A 117 1.51 -0.93 -5.39
N ASP A 118 1.51 -2.16 -4.90
CA ASP A 118 2.09 -3.34 -5.54
C ASP A 118 3.62 -3.37 -5.74
N PHE A 119 4.18 -4.53 -5.41
CA PHE A 119 5.59 -4.84 -5.60
C PHE A 119 5.75 -5.57 -6.93
N LYS A 120 5.88 -4.84 -8.03
CA LYS A 120 6.27 -5.43 -9.34
C LYS A 120 7.71 -5.94 -9.34
N LYS A 121 8.10 -6.89 -8.46
CA LYS A 121 9.34 -7.69 -8.59
C LYS A 121 9.21 -9.07 -7.94
N ILE A 122 9.57 -10.10 -8.73
CA ILE A 122 9.68 -11.53 -8.42
C ILE A 122 10.42 -11.81 -7.09
N ASP A 123 11.35 -10.94 -6.69
CA ASP A 123 12.19 -11.10 -5.50
C ASP A 123 11.44 -11.05 -4.15
N LEU A 124 10.21 -10.50 -4.10
CA LEU A 124 9.46 -10.36 -2.85
C LEU A 124 8.49 -11.51 -2.56
N GLY A 125 8.12 -12.32 -3.55
CA GLY A 125 7.44 -13.60 -3.30
C GLY A 125 8.26 -14.51 -2.39
N TYR A 126 9.58 -14.36 -2.43
CA TYR A 126 10.54 -14.99 -1.53
C TYR A 126 10.47 -14.42 -0.10
N LYS A 127 10.46 -13.08 0.07
CA LYS A 127 10.39 -12.44 1.41
C LYS A 127 9.04 -12.62 2.11
N LEU A 128 7.92 -12.62 1.37
CA LEU A 128 6.58 -12.89 1.94
C LEU A 128 6.44 -14.35 2.40
N LYS A 129 7.00 -15.31 1.66
CA LYS A 129 7.09 -16.72 2.11
C LYS A 129 7.88 -16.85 3.41
N HIS A 130 8.98 -16.10 3.55
CA HIS A 130 9.78 -16.11 4.78
C HIS A 130 9.13 -15.36 5.94
N ARG A 131 8.38 -14.27 5.71
CA ARG A 131 7.59 -13.61 6.77
C ARG A 131 6.38 -14.44 7.22
N ARG A 132 5.74 -15.21 6.33
CA ARG A 132 4.68 -16.15 6.72
C ARG A 132 5.18 -17.34 7.52
N LYS A 133 6.45 -17.74 7.35
CA LYS A 133 7.05 -18.83 8.15
C LYS A 133 7.18 -18.47 9.63
N ASP A 134 7.31 -17.19 9.97
CA ASP A 134 7.35 -16.73 11.37
C ASP A 134 5.96 -16.60 12.00
N THR A 135 4.89 -17.00 11.30
CA THR A 135 3.52 -17.02 11.83
C THR A 135 2.87 -18.40 11.66
N SER A 136 3.64 -19.47 11.87
CA SER A 136 3.02 -20.69 12.42
C SER A 136 2.71 -20.39 13.88
N ALA A 137 1.51 -19.86 14.14
CA ALA A 137 0.94 -19.89 15.47
C ALA A 137 1.12 -21.31 16.05
N PRO A 138 1.51 -21.47 17.33
CA PRO A 138 1.49 -22.77 17.96
C PRO A 138 0.09 -23.37 17.78
N PRO A 139 -0.03 -24.69 17.59
CA PRO A 139 -1.32 -25.33 17.41
C PRO A 139 -2.22 -24.93 18.59
N VAL A 140 -3.40 -24.41 18.27
CA VAL A 140 -4.44 -24.17 19.27
C VAL A 140 -4.81 -25.54 19.83
N GLU A 141 -4.44 -25.82 21.07
CA GLU A 141 -5.00 -26.95 21.82
C GLU A 141 -6.49 -26.68 22.00
N THR A 142 -7.32 -27.35 21.21
CA THR A 142 -8.77 -27.34 21.41
C THR A 142 -9.07 -28.02 22.74
N PRO A 143 -9.69 -27.37 23.73
CA PRO A 143 -10.09 -28.02 24.96
C PRO A 143 -11.34 -28.86 24.69
N GLY A 144 -11.22 -30.18 24.88
CA GLY A 144 -12.37 -31.07 25.01
C GLY A 144 -12.63 -31.97 23.81
N GLU A 145 -11.89 -33.08 23.74
CA GLU A 145 -12.45 -34.33 23.21
C GLU A 145 -12.04 -35.45 24.17
N THR A 146 -12.85 -35.66 25.20
CA THR A 146 -12.82 -36.88 26.00
C THR A 146 -13.10 -38.05 25.07
N THR A 147 -12.04 -38.78 24.70
CA THR A 147 -12.18 -40.07 24.05
C THR A 147 -12.52 -41.08 25.14
N ASP A 148 -13.81 -41.35 25.31
CA ASP A 148 -14.27 -42.59 25.93
C ASP A 148 -13.74 -43.75 25.08
N LYS A 149 -12.78 -44.50 25.63
CA LYS A 149 -12.39 -45.80 25.11
C LYS A 149 -13.18 -46.88 25.85
N GLU A 150 -14.15 -47.43 25.14
CA GLU A 150 -14.80 -48.67 25.48
C GLU A 150 -13.90 -49.86 25.12
N SER A 151 -13.73 -50.76 26.11
CA SER A 151 -13.50 -52.21 26.04
C SER A 151 -12.39 -52.82 25.16
N ALA A 152 -11.48 -53.59 25.81
CA ALA A 152 -11.29 -55.03 25.59
C ALA A 152 -9.91 -55.53 26.06
N LYS A 153 -9.87 -56.27 27.17
CA LYS A 153 -9.16 -57.55 27.29
C LYS A 153 -9.62 -58.31 28.53
#